data_AF-A0A4Y2UY18-F1
#
_entry.id   AF-A0A4Y2UY18-F1
#
_cell.length_a   1.000
_cell.length_b   1.000
_cell.length_c   1.000
_cell.angle_alpha   90.00
_cell.angle_beta   90.00
_cell.angle_gamma   90.00
#
_symmetry.space_group_name_H-M   'P 1'
#
loop_
_entity.id
_entity.type
_entity.pdbx_description
1 polymer ?
#
loop_
_entity_poly.entity_id
_entity_poly.type
_entity_poly.pdbx_seq_one_letter_code
_entity_poly.pdbx_strand_id
1 'polypeptide(L)'
;MCENCRKWVDKDHKCYMESRKALGGTCKKNCVKNVEDQSKWCEECKYSGYTEKYMFFDVETNQETGNHEVNLVINHDFEGNETIFDNVNDYCEWLFDEEHVNYTILAHYGKGFDFQFLSKYCFKNKIKVFTIYQGNKLIYMKANDYNIRFIDSINFTLLPLRKFPKTFGLKELTKGYFPHLFNTSHNQKYIGKYPEKYYYGYDSMTDDEKKLFDKWYNTVKNETYDFQKEFIKYCRSDVNILRRGCLEFRRLFLEIANIDPFKYVTLAGVCMAIFRDKFLQTNTIAIDEEIIQKDQYSKKSIASLDYLSKKHTVNIQHALNGREKKLKLGNKTYKVDAFYNNTVYQFQGCHWHGYPRCYRE
;
A
#
# COMPACT_ATOMS: atom_id res chain seq x y z
N MET A 1 -10.65 -1.86 31.48
CA MET A 1 -11.17 -2.65 30.36
C MET A 1 -9.99 -3.13 29.53
N CYS A 2 -9.85 -4.43 29.29
CA CYS A 2 -8.81 -4.97 28.41
C CYS A 2 -9.14 -4.67 26.94
N GLU A 3 -8.21 -4.10 26.18
CA GLU A 3 -8.43 -3.72 24.78
C GLU A 3 -8.60 -4.93 23.85
N ASN A 4 -8.00 -6.06 24.19
CA ASN A 4 -8.07 -7.26 23.37
C ASN A 4 -9.39 -8.02 23.54
N CYS A 5 -9.78 -8.36 24.77
CA CYS A 5 -10.98 -9.14 25.09
C CYS A 5 -12.22 -8.29 25.38
N ARG A 6 -12.08 -6.95 25.49
CA ARG A 6 -13.14 -5.97 25.76
C ARG A 6 -13.91 -6.20 27.06
N LYS A 7 -13.34 -6.93 28.01
CA LYS A 7 -13.92 -7.17 29.34
C LYS A 7 -13.33 -6.21 30.38
N TRP A 8 -14.09 -5.90 31.41
CA TRP A 8 -13.56 -5.31 32.64
C TRP A 8 -12.86 -6.41 33.42
N VAL A 9 -11.59 -6.21 33.74
CA VAL A 9 -10.70 -7.25 34.27
C VAL A 9 -9.78 -6.65 35.34
N ASP A 10 -9.33 -7.50 36.26
CA ASP A 10 -8.38 -7.15 37.31
C ASP A 10 -6.93 -7.03 36.78
N LYS A 11 -6.01 -6.56 37.62
CA LYS A 11 -4.61 -6.27 37.22
C LYS A 11 -3.83 -7.51 36.76
N ASP A 12 -4.17 -8.67 37.29
CA ASP A 12 -3.58 -9.97 37.06
C ASP A 12 -4.26 -10.75 35.92
N HIS A 13 -5.05 -10.04 35.10
CA HIS A 13 -5.70 -10.59 33.92
C HIS A 13 -4.70 -11.22 32.94
N LYS A 14 -4.79 -12.54 32.79
CA LYS A 14 -4.13 -13.27 31.72
C LYS A 14 -5.00 -13.19 30.47
N CYS A 15 -4.57 -12.38 29.52
CA CYS A 15 -5.28 -12.22 28.25
C CYS A 15 -4.80 -13.24 27.22
N TYR A 16 -5.70 -13.65 26.33
CA TYR A 16 -5.40 -14.59 25.25
C TYR A 16 -5.90 -14.03 23.92
N MET A 17 -5.33 -14.50 22.81
CA MET A 17 -5.83 -14.13 21.49
C MET A 17 -7.29 -14.55 21.35
N GLU A 18 -8.13 -13.62 20.92
CA GLU A 18 -9.56 -13.85 20.77
C GLU A 18 -9.89 -14.31 19.34
N SER A 19 -10.86 -15.22 19.22
CA SER A 19 -11.46 -15.54 17.93
C SER A 19 -12.20 -14.31 17.39
N ARG A 20 -12.07 -14.07 16.08
CA ARG A 20 -12.74 -12.96 15.38
C ARG A 20 -13.16 -13.43 14.00
N LYS A 21 -14.40 -13.11 13.63
CA LYS A 21 -14.93 -13.40 12.29
C LYS A 21 -14.11 -12.70 11.21
N ALA A 22 -13.84 -13.43 10.14
CA ALA A 22 -13.21 -12.92 8.94
C ALA A 22 -14.12 -11.92 8.21
N LEU A 23 -13.53 -10.98 7.47
CA LEU A 23 -14.24 -9.89 6.81
C LEU A 23 -14.53 -10.21 5.33
N GLY A 24 -15.65 -9.66 4.83
CA GLY A 24 -15.90 -9.60 3.39
C GLY A 24 -16.50 -10.87 2.76
N GLY A 25 -16.74 -11.91 3.55
CA GLY A 25 -17.50 -13.08 3.10
C GLY A 25 -18.95 -12.77 2.73
N THR A 26 -19.61 -13.75 2.11
CA THR A 26 -21.06 -13.74 1.86
C THR A 26 -21.80 -14.46 3.00
N CYS A 27 -23.08 -14.14 3.17
CA CYS A 27 -23.94 -14.88 4.08
C CYS A 27 -24.35 -16.21 3.44
N LYS A 28 -24.08 -17.34 4.10
CA LYS A 28 -24.39 -18.68 3.56
C LYS A 28 -25.85 -19.07 3.73
N LYS A 29 -26.60 -18.32 4.54
CA LYS A 29 -28.03 -18.55 4.81
C LYS A 29 -28.96 -17.86 3.80
N ASN A 30 -28.41 -17.26 2.73
CA ASN A 30 -29.16 -16.51 1.71
C ASN A 30 -30.10 -15.44 2.30
N CYS A 31 -29.72 -14.83 3.41
CA CYS A 31 -30.52 -13.78 4.03
C CYS A 31 -30.56 -12.54 3.13
N VAL A 32 -31.75 -11.97 2.92
CA VAL A 32 -31.89 -10.67 2.26
C VAL A 32 -31.39 -9.59 3.24
N LYS A 33 -30.32 -8.89 2.88
CA LYS A 33 -29.83 -7.76 3.67
C LYS A 33 -30.77 -6.58 3.52
N ASN A 34 -31.61 -6.34 4.52
CA ASN A 34 -32.25 -5.06 4.67
C ASN A 34 -31.25 -4.10 5.34
N VAL A 35 -30.79 -3.08 4.61
CA VAL A 35 -29.77 -2.12 5.09
C VAL A 35 -30.36 -1.15 6.12
N GLU A 36 -31.67 -0.92 6.07
CA GLU A 36 -32.40 0.02 6.94
C GLU A 36 -32.68 -0.56 8.33
N ASP A 37 -32.71 -1.89 8.47
CA ASP A 37 -32.95 -2.57 9.75
C ASP A 37 -31.93 -3.70 10.00
N GLN A 38 -30.78 -3.31 10.56
CA GLN A 38 -29.68 -4.22 10.92
C GLN A 38 -30.02 -5.13 12.11
N SER A 39 -31.11 -4.88 12.83
CA SER A 39 -31.49 -5.67 14.01
C SER A 39 -31.92 -7.11 13.67
N LYS A 40 -32.38 -7.33 12.42
CA LYS A 40 -32.81 -8.64 11.90
C LYS A 40 -31.70 -9.44 11.22
N TRP A 41 -30.47 -8.91 11.22
CA TRP A 41 -29.33 -9.60 10.60
C TRP A 41 -28.91 -10.81 11.43
N CYS A 42 -28.79 -11.97 10.78
CA CYS A 42 -28.15 -13.12 11.41
C CYS A 42 -26.67 -12.81 11.71
N GLU A 43 -26.01 -13.61 12.56
CA GLU A 43 -24.60 -13.36 12.90
C GLU A 43 -23.70 -13.31 11.67
N GLU A 44 -23.89 -14.18 10.67
CA GLU A 44 -23.12 -14.12 9.42
C GLU A 44 -23.39 -12.83 8.64
N CYS A 45 -24.62 -12.32 8.65
CA CYS A 45 -24.97 -11.07 7.98
C CYS A 45 -24.20 -9.87 8.56
N LYS A 46 -23.98 -9.85 9.88
CA LYS A 46 -23.23 -8.80 10.57
C LYS A 46 -21.77 -8.71 10.13
N TYR A 47 -21.18 -9.82 9.71
CA TYR A 47 -19.78 -9.89 9.23
C TYR A 47 -19.66 -10.06 7.72
N SER A 48 -20.76 -10.38 7.04
CA SER A 48 -20.81 -10.41 5.59
C SER A 48 -20.58 -8.99 5.07
N GLY A 49 -19.45 -8.77 4.43
CA GLY A 49 -18.99 -7.46 3.97
C GLY A 49 -18.71 -7.46 2.47
N TYR A 50 -19.32 -8.41 1.76
CA TYR A 50 -19.19 -8.55 0.31
C TYR A 50 -19.47 -7.20 -0.35
N THR A 51 -18.59 -6.83 -1.25
CA THR A 51 -18.69 -5.62 -2.04
C THR A 51 -17.98 -5.84 -3.36
N GLU A 52 -18.36 -5.06 -4.35
CA GLU A 52 -17.70 -4.97 -5.64
C GLU A 52 -17.13 -3.56 -5.85
N LYS A 53 -17.10 -2.72 -4.81
CA LYS A 53 -16.50 -1.38 -4.85
C LYS A 53 -14.97 -1.46 -4.87
N TYR A 54 -14.44 -1.95 -5.99
CA TYR A 54 -13.02 -2.05 -6.28
C TYR A 54 -12.70 -1.31 -7.56
N MET A 55 -11.56 -0.64 -7.55
CA MET A 55 -10.97 -0.04 -8.74
C MET A 55 -9.53 -0.50 -8.86
N PHE A 56 -9.07 -0.67 -10.08
CA PHE A 56 -7.74 -1.13 -10.43
C PHE A 56 -7.15 -0.09 -11.36
N PHE A 57 -5.97 0.41 -11.04
CA PHE A 57 -5.34 1.42 -11.88
C PHE A 57 -3.85 1.18 -11.99
N ASP A 58 -3.29 1.83 -12.99
CA ASP A 58 -1.87 1.93 -13.25
C ASP A 58 -1.59 3.34 -13.78
N VAL A 59 -0.38 3.84 -13.54
CA VAL A 59 0.07 5.13 -14.04
C VAL A 59 1.29 4.96 -14.92
N GLU A 60 1.35 5.73 -16.00
CA GLU A 60 2.58 5.90 -16.74
C GLU A 60 3.14 7.30 -16.53
N THR A 61 4.47 7.40 -16.57
CA THR A 61 5.18 8.63 -16.26
C THR A 61 6.19 9.00 -17.33
N ASN A 62 6.27 10.29 -17.64
CA ASN A 62 7.44 10.90 -18.26
C ASN A 62 8.52 11.13 -17.18
N GLN A 63 9.79 10.94 -17.52
CA GLN A 63 10.94 11.13 -16.64
C GLN A 63 12.02 12.06 -17.21
N GLU A 64 11.72 12.79 -18.28
CA GLU A 64 12.64 13.69 -19.00
C GLU A 64 13.27 14.77 -18.10
N THR A 65 12.54 15.24 -17.08
CA THR A 65 13.00 16.28 -16.15
C THR A 65 13.84 15.72 -14.99
N GLY A 66 14.08 14.41 -14.96
CA GLY A 66 14.68 13.70 -13.82
C GLY A 66 13.70 13.44 -12.68
N ASN A 67 12.48 13.96 -12.75
CA ASN A 67 11.36 13.63 -11.89
C ASN A 67 10.30 12.88 -12.68
N HIS A 68 9.61 11.96 -12.03
CA HIS A 68 8.46 11.29 -12.63
C HIS A 68 7.24 12.23 -12.63
N GLU A 69 6.68 12.45 -13.81
CA GLU A 69 5.46 13.21 -14.05
C GLU A 69 4.43 12.29 -14.70
N VAL A 70 3.32 12.06 -14.01
CA VAL A 70 2.23 11.19 -14.51
C VAL A 70 1.59 11.85 -15.72
N ASN A 71 1.63 11.15 -16.85
CA ASN A 71 1.06 11.59 -18.12
C ASN A 71 0.05 10.62 -18.73
N LEU A 72 -0.31 9.56 -17.99
CA LEU A 72 -1.45 8.69 -18.26
C LEU A 72 -1.85 7.97 -16.97
N VAL A 73 -3.15 7.91 -16.71
CA VAL A 73 -3.74 7.03 -15.71
C VAL A 73 -4.87 6.27 -16.38
N ILE A 74 -4.84 4.95 -16.29
CA ILE A 74 -5.97 4.11 -16.70
C ILE A 74 -6.54 3.43 -15.48
N ASN A 75 -7.84 3.54 -15.31
CA ASN A 75 -8.58 2.94 -14.22
C ASN A 75 -9.68 2.02 -14.77
N HIS A 76 -9.74 0.80 -14.25
CA HIS A 76 -10.87 -0.11 -14.44
C HIS A 76 -11.64 -0.26 -13.13
N ASP A 77 -12.96 -0.21 -13.19
CA ASP A 77 -13.79 -0.65 -12.06
C ASP A 77 -13.87 -2.18 -11.96
N PHE A 78 -14.71 -2.68 -11.07
CA PHE A 78 -14.91 -4.11 -10.87
C PHE A 78 -15.45 -4.84 -12.09
N GLU A 79 -16.32 -4.21 -12.89
CA GLU A 79 -16.93 -4.78 -14.10
C GLU A 79 -15.99 -4.69 -15.31
N GLY A 80 -15.00 -3.80 -15.24
CA GLY A 80 -14.02 -3.54 -16.28
C GLY A 80 -14.35 -2.33 -17.14
N ASN A 81 -15.24 -1.46 -16.66
CA ASN A 81 -15.49 -0.17 -17.28
C ASN A 81 -14.23 0.70 -17.12
N GLU A 82 -13.80 1.29 -18.22
CA GLU A 82 -12.54 2.03 -18.30
C GLU A 82 -12.77 3.54 -18.19
N THR A 83 -11.92 4.20 -17.39
CA THR A 83 -11.76 5.65 -17.37
C THR A 83 -10.29 5.99 -17.57
N ILE A 84 -9.99 6.97 -18.44
CA ILE A 84 -8.64 7.38 -18.80
C ILE A 84 -8.45 8.85 -18.42
N PHE A 85 -7.26 9.17 -17.88
CA PHE A 85 -6.86 10.53 -17.53
C PHE A 85 -5.45 10.83 -18.05
N ASP A 86 -5.21 12.06 -18.46
CA ASP A 86 -3.91 12.49 -18.98
C ASP A 86 -2.94 12.95 -17.88
N ASN A 87 -3.43 13.07 -16.63
CA ASN A 87 -2.59 13.45 -15.49
C ASN A 87 -3.20 12.97 -14.17
N VAL A 88 -2.39 12.99 -13.11
CA VAL A 88 -2.80 12.52 -11.77
C VAL A 88 -3.77 13.46 -11.06
N ASN A 89 -3.79 14.76 -11.38
CA ASN A 89 -4.69 15.69 -10.70
C ASN A 89 -6.13 15.42 -11.12
N ASP A 90 -6.39 15.30 -12.43
CA ASP A 90 -7.74 15.01 -12.96
C ASP A 90 -8.23 13.65 -12.44
N TYR A 91 -7.35 12.64 -12.40
CA TYR A 91 -7.68 11.35 -11.79
C TYR A 91 -8.05 11.49 -10.32
N CYS A 92 -7.30 12.26 -9.53
CA CYS A 92 -7.59 12.43 -8.11
C CYS A 92 -8.85 13.28 -7.86
N GLU A 93 -9.11 14.30 -8.69
CA GLU A 93 -10.35 15.09 -8.63
C GLU A 93 -11.57 14.21 -8.86
N TRP A 94 -11.51 13.34 -9.88
CA TRP A 94 -12.55 12.36 -10.13
C TRP A 94 -12.65 11.30 -9.01
N LEU A 95 -11.52 10.79 -8.52
CA LEU A 95 -11.49 9.71 -7.54
C LEU A 95 -12.01 10.14 -6.16
N PHE A 96 -11.68 11.35 -5.71
CA PHE A 96 -12.09 11.87 -4.40
C PHE A 96 -13.44 12.58 -4.49
N ASP A 97 -14.42 11.86 -5.01
CA ASP A 97 -15.82 12.29 -5.15
C ASP A 97 -16.75 11.44 -4.25
N GLU A 98 -17.93 11.97 -3.93
CA GLU A 98 -18.95 11.28 -3.14
C GLU A 98 -19.43 9.98 -3.80
N GLU A 99 -19.43 9.89 -5.14
CA GLU A 99 -19.78 8.68 -5.89
C GLU A 99 -18.84 7.50 -5.58
N HIS A 100 -17.59 7.80 -5.23
CA HIS A 100 -16.53 6.82 -4.97
C HIS A 100 -16.36 6.48 -3.48
N VAL A 101 -17.30 6.89 -2.62
CA VAL A 101 -17.28 6.57 -1.20
C VAL A 101 -17.31 5.04 -0.97
N ASN A 102 -16.45 4.61 -0.04
CA ASN A 102 -16.20 3.20 0.33
C ASN A 102 -15.46 2.33 -0.70
N TYR A 103 -14.89 2.89 -1.77
CA TYR A 103 -14.09 2.12 -2.72
C TYR A 103 -12.74 1.68 -2.15
N THR A 104 -12.25 0.54 -2.62
CA THR A 104 -10.86 0.10 -2.42
C THR A 104 -10.13 0.11 -3.76
N ILE A 105 -9.08 0.90 -3.82
CA ILE A 105 -8.25 1.12 -5.00
C ILE A 105 -7.03 0.21 -4.92
N LEU A 106 -6.76 -0.52 -6.00
CA LEU A 106 -5.63 -1.41 -6.13
C LEU A 106 -4.71 -0.96 -7.26
N ALA A 107 -3.41 -0.98 -6.97
CA ALA A 107 -2.34 -0.91 -7.95
C ALA A 107 -1.45 -2.15 -7.82
N HIS A 108 -0.54 -2.37 -8.77
CA HIS A 108 0.49 -3.38 -8.66
C HIS A 108 1.85 -2.75 -8.39
N TYR A 109 2.41 -3.00 -7.20
CA TYR A 109 3.60 -2.31 -6.70
C TYR A 109 3.38 -0.82 -6.36
N GLY A 110 2.11 -0.38 -6.24
CA GLY A 110 1.75 0.99 -5.91
C GLY A 110 2.34 1.53 -4.61
N LYS A 111 2.68 0.67 -3.64
CA LYS A 111 3.35 1.10 -2.40
C LYS A 111 4.71 1.75 -2.65
N GLY A 112 5.39 1.34 -3.73
CA GLY A 112 6.71 1.81 -4.09
C GLY A 112 6.68 3.00 -5.04
N PHE A 113 5.56 3.25 -5.71
CA PHE A 113 5.50 4.18 -6.83
C PHE A 113 4.17 4.94 -6.90
N ASP A 114 3.11 4.32 -7.43
CA ASP A 114 1.84 4.96 -7.79
C ASP A 114 1.21 5.78 -6.66
N PHE A 115 1.16 5.19 -5.45
CA PHE A 115 0.49 5.82 -4.30
C PHE A 115 1.21 7.08 -3.82
N GLN A 116 2.48 7.29 -4.20
CA GLN A 116 3.22 8.50 -3.85
C GLN A 116 2.62 9.73 -4.55
N PHE A 117 2.19 9.58 -5.82
CA PHE A 117 1.57 10.67 -6.56
C PHE A 117 0.21 11.06 -5.96
N LEU A 118 -0.61 10.06 -5.62
CA LEU A 118 -1.92 10.26 -4.98
C LEU A 118 -1.78 10.85 -3.58
N SER A 119 -0.80 10.38 -2.79
CA SER A 119 -0.49 10.94 -1.46
C SER A 119 -0.03 12.40 -1.56
N LYS A 120 0.76 12.75 -2.59
CA LYS A 120 1.17 14.13 -2.86
C LYS A 120 -0.02 15.01 -3.21
N TYR A 121 -0.96 14.53 -4.02
CA TYR A 121 -2.21 15.24 -4.31
C TYR A 121 -3.02 15.47 -3.02
N CYS A 122 -3.21 14.43 -2.21
CA CYS A 122 -3.96 14.54 -0.95
C CYS A 122 -3.35 15.60 -0.01
N PHE A 123 -2.01 15.61 0.10
CA PHE A 123 -1.31 16.61 0.90
C PHE A 123 -1.54 18.04 0.41
N LYS A 124 -1.41 18.27 -0.91
CA LYS A 124 -1.62 19.60 -1.51
C LYS A 124 -3.06 20.09 -1.35
N ASN A 125 -4.03 19.19 -1.47
CA ASN A 125 -5.46 19.50 -1.39
C ASN A 125 -6.06 19.33 0.01
N LYS A 126 -5.22 19.14 1.05
CA LYS A 126 -5.63 19.01 2.45
C LYS A 126 -6.64 17.87 2.71
N ILE A 127 -6.62 16.82 1.89
CA ILE A 127 -7.41 15.61 2.09
C ILE A 127 -6.79 14.81 3.25
N LYS A 128 -7.58 14.52 4.28
CA LYS A 128 -7.11 13.80 5.47
C LYS A 128 -6.91 12.31 5.15
N VAL A 129 -5.65 11.88 5.20
CA VAL A 129 -5.29 10.49 5.00
C VAL A 129 -4.69 9.85 6.26
N PHE A 130 -5.02 8.59 6.49
CA PHE A 130 -4.28 7.70 7.38
C PHE A 130 -3.33 6.84 6.54
N THR A 131 -2.07 6.73 6.93
CA THR A 131 -1.04 6.03 6.16
C THR A 131 -0.28 5.03 7.02
N ILE A 132 0.14 3.92 6.40
CA ILE A 132 1.08 2.95 7.00
C ILE A 132 2.23 2.78 6.03
N TYR A 133 3.46 2.83 6.55
CA TYR A 133 4.68 2.69 5.79
C TYR A 133 5.47 1.44 6.17
N GLN A 134 6.23 0.91 5.21
CA GLN A 134 7.30 -0.05 5.43
C GLN A 134 8.59 0.51 4.84
N GLY A 135 9.43 1.10 5.70
CA GLY A 135 10.50 1.99 5.23
C GLY A 135 9.90 3.15 4.44
N ASN A 136 10.37 3.37 3.22
CA ASN A 136 9.87 4.45 2.35
C ASN A 136 8.64 4.04 1.51
N LYS A 137 8.15 2.80 1.65
CA LYS A 137 7.03 2.29 0.85
C LYS A 137 5.70 2.52 1.57
N LEU A 138 4.74 3.15 0.89
CA LEU A 138 3.40 3.44 1.40
C LEU A 138 2.51 2.19 1.24
N ILE A 139 2.53 1.29 2.22
CA ILE A 139 1.84 -0.01 2.10
C ILE A 139 0.31 0.10 2.21
N TYR A 140 -0.18 1.16 2.83
CA TYR A 140 -1.60 1.45 2.98
C TYR A 140 -1.83 2.94 3.10
N MET A 141 -2.85 3.43 2.39
CA MET A 141 -3.39 4.76 2.58
C MET A 141 -4.91 4.67 2.68
N LYS A 142 -5.53 5.51 3.50
CA LYS A 142 -6.98 5.65 3.59
C LYS A 142 -7.35 7.11 3.64
N ALA A 143 -8.12 7.59 2.67
CA ALA A 143 -8.77 8.89 2.73
C ALA A 143 -9.99 8.78 3.65
N ASN A 144 -9.93 9.43 4.81
CA ASN A 144 -10.88 9.17 5.90
C ASN A 144 -12.28 9.66 5.59
N ASP A 145 -12.40 10.85 4.98
CA ASP A 145 -13.68 11.50 4.71
C ASP A 145 -14.50 10.71 3.66
N TYR A 146 -13.84 10.08 2.69
CA TYR A 146 -14.48 9.23 1.67
C TYR A 146 -14.53 7.74 2.04
N ASN A 147 -13.83 7.35 3.12
CA ASN A 147 -13.52 5.95 3.45
C ASN A 147 -12.91 5.15 2.26
N ILE A 148 -12.16 5.83 1.39
CA ILE A 148 -11.46 5.20 0.25
C ILE A 148 -10.14 4.60 0.75
N ARG A 149 -9.89 3.34 0.38
CA ARG A 149 -8.69 2.59 0.78
C ARG A 149 -7.78 2.37 -0.41
N PHE A 150 -6.47 2.45 -0.20
CA PHE A 150 -5.46 2.14 -1.20
C PHE A 150 -4.62 0.98 -0.70
N ILE A 151 -4.61 -0.13 -1.45
CA ILE A 151 -3.86 -1.34 -1.10
C ILE A 151 -3.08 -1.85 -2.31
N ASP A 152 -1.91 -2.40 -2.05
CA ASP A 152 -1.04 -2.91 -3.11
C ASP A 152 -1.25 -4.41 -3.32
N SER A 153 -1.64 -4.80 -4.54
CA SER A 153 -1.87 -6.20 -4.91
C SER A 153 -0.63 -7.09 -4.71
N ILE A 154 0.59 -6.54 -4.81
CA ILE A 154 1.82 -7.32 -4.63
C ILE A 154 2.00 -7.81 -3.19
N ASN A 155 1.36 -7.16 -2.20
CA ASN A 155 1.35 -7.63 -0.81
C ASN A 155 0.51 -8.91 -0.62
N PHE A 156 -0.21 -9.32 -1.65
CA PHE A 156 -1.04 -10.53 -1.68
C PHE A 156 -0.45 -11.58 -2.62
N THR A 157 -0.14 -11.19 -3.85
CA THR A 157 0.31 -12.15 -4.88
C THR A 157 1.79 -12.50 -4.79
N LEU A 158 2.62 -11.61 -4.21
CA LEU A 158 4.08 -11.81 -4.05
C LEU A 158 4.82 -12.12 -5.37
N LEU A 159 4.24 -11.72 -6.51
CA LEU A 159 4.73 -12.00 -7.85
C LEU A 159 4.56 -10.76 -8.73
N PRO A 160 5.44 -10.53 -9.72
CA PRO A 160 5.27 -9.42 -10.66
C PRO A 160 4.05 -9.65 -11.58
N LEU A 161 3.45 -8.54 -12.05
CA LEU A 161 2.24 -8.52 -12.88
C LEU A 161 2.34 -9.43 -14.11
N ARG A 162 3.50 -9.44 -14.79
CA ARG A 162 3.77 -10.31 -15.94
C ARG A 162 3.58 -11.81 -15.69
N LYS A 163 3.58 -12.26 -14.43
CA LYS A 163 3.32 -13.67 -14.07
C LYS A 163 1.84 -13.97 -13.84
N PHE A 164 0.97 -12.96 -13.69
CA PHE A 164 -0.46 -13.15 -13.41
C PHE A 164 -1.16 -14.01 -14.46
N PRO A 165 -0.93 -13.83 -15.77
CA PRO A 165 -1.65 -14.63 -16.76
C PRO A 165 -1.40 -16.13 -16.61
N LYS A 166 -0.13 -16.52 -16.41
CA LYS A 166 0.22 -17.92 -16.14
C LYS A 166 -0.31 -18.41 -14.80
N THR A 167 -0.18 -17.61 -13.74
CA THR A 167 -0.58 -18.00 -12.37
C THR A 167 -2.08 -18.17 -12.23
N PHE A 168 -2.88 -17.31 -12.86
CA PHE A 168 -4.34 -17.28 -12.74
C PHE A 168 -5.07 -17.84 -13.97
N GLY A 169 -4.35 -18.45 -14.91
CA GLY A 169 -4.94 -19.03 -16.13
C GLY A 169 -5.62 -18.00 -17.04
N LEU A 170 -5.14 -16.75 -17.04
CA LEU A 170 -5.70 -15.69 -17.87
C LEU A 170 -5.12 -15.75 -19.29
N LYS A 171 -5.97 -15.55 -20.29
CA LYS A 171 -5.52 -15.25 -21.66
C LYS A 171 -4.78 -13.91 -21.66
N GLU A 172 -3.49 -13.95 -22.01
CA GLU A 172 -2.67 -12.76 -22.29
C GLU A 172 -3.29 -11.98 -23.45
N LEU A 173 -3.49 -10.67 -23.27
CA LEU A 173 -4.09 -9.80 -24.28
C LEU A 173 -3.05 -9.28 -25.28
N THR A 174 -1.83 -9.02 -24.82
CA THR A 174 -0.75 -8.49 -25.67
C THR A 174 0.59 -9.08 -25.27
N LYS A 175 1.31 -9.60 -26.28
CA LYS A 175 2.74 -9.88 -26.20
C LYS A 175 3.47 -8.67 -26.77
N GLY A 176 4.23 -7.96 -25.94
CA GLY A 176 5.03 -6.83 -26.39
C GLY A 176 5.82 -6.19 -25.26
N TYR A 177 6.71 -5.27 -25.62
CA TYR A 177 7.47 -4.44 -24.69
C TYR A 177 7.12 -2.98 -24.95
N PHE A 178 7.05 -2.19 -23.88
CA PHE A 178 6.82 -0.75 -23.98
C PHE A 178 8.15 0.03 -23.81
N PRO A 179 8.44 1.02 -24.68
CA PRO A 179 9.67 1.78 -24.62
C PRO A 179 9.56 2.92 -23.58
N HIS A 180 9.71 2.60 -22.29
CA HIS A 180 9.53 3.57 -21.20
C HIS A 180 10.39 4.84 -21.34
N LEU A 181 11.62 4.76 -21.86
CA LEU A 181 12.47 5.95 -22.05
C LEU A 181 12.03 6.80 -23.26
N PHE A 182 11.16 6.26 -24.12
CA PHE A 182 10.61 6.97 -25.29
C PHE A 182 9.38 7.81 -24.92
N ASN A 183 8.81 7.62 -23.72
CA ASN A 183 7.72 8.42 -23.18
C ASN A 183 8.22 9.83 -22.79
N THR A 184 8.36 10.69 -23.79
CA THR A 184 8.77 12.09 -23.65
C THR A 184 7.72 13.02 -24.23
N SER A 185 7.75 14.30 -23.87
CA SER A 185 6.83 15.30 -24.41
C SER A 185 6.96 15.43 -25.94
N HIS A 186 8.18 15.28 -26.47
CA HIS A 186 8.46 15.35 -27.91
C HIS A 186 7.85 14.17 -28.68
N ASN A 187 7.88 12.97 -28.09
CA ASN A 187 7.47 11.73 -28.76
C ASN A 187 5.97 11.42 -28.62
N GLN A 188 5.20 12.23 -27.89
CA GLN A 188 3.77 11.97 -27.69
C GLN A 188 2.98 11.87 -29.00
N LYS A 189 3.40 12.49 -30.10
CA LYS A 189 2.72 12.40 -31.40
C LYS A 189 3.52 11.58 -32.43
N TYR A 190 4.47 10.77 -31.96
CA TYR A 190 5.36 10.01 -32.83
C TYR A 190 4.61 8.92 -33.59
N ILE A 191 4.76 8.94 -34.91
CA ILE A 191 4.38 7.87 -35.83
C ILE A 191 5.58 7.63 -36.73
N GLY A 192 6.19 6.45 -36.62
CA GLY A 192 7.44 6.16 -37.32
C GLY A 192 7.86 4.71 -37.18
N LYS A 193 9.16 4.42 -37.14
CA LYS A 193 9.66 3.06 -36.88
C LYS A 193 9.60 2.77 -35.39
N TYR A 194 9.62 1.49 -35.02
CA TYR A 194 9.79 1.11 -33.62
C TYR A 194 11.04 1.78 -33.00
N PRO A 195 10.95 2.30 -31.76
CA PRO A 195 12.08 2.90 -31.07
C PRO A 195 13.28 1.96 -30.96
N GLU A 196 14.48 2.52 -30.84
CA GLU A 196 15.69 1.71 -30.64
C GLU A 196 15.65 0.94 -29.32
N LYS A 197 16.41 -0.16 -29.25
CA LYS A 197 16.44 -1.07 -28.08
C LYS A 197 16.71 -0.34 -26.76
N TYR A 198 17.58 0.67 -26.79
CA TYR A 198 17.89 1.51 -25.63
C TYR A 198 16.63 2.02 -24.92
N TYR A 199 15.62 2.44 -25.68
CA TYR A 199 14.40 3.02 -25.12
C TYR A 199 13.54 2.06 -24.28
N TYR A 200 13.78 0.75 -24.42
CA TYR A 200 13.11 -0.31 -23.66
C TYR A 200 13.85 -0.67 -22.37
N GLY A 201 14.94 0.03 -22.04
CA GLY A 201 15.82 -0.35 -20.92
C GLY A 201 16.56 -1.67 -21.21
N TYR A 202 16.87 -1.95 -22.48
CA TYR A 202 17.49 -3.20 -22.90
C TYR A 202 18.75 -3.57 -22.08
N ASP A 203 19.54 -2.58 -21.68
CA ASP A 203 20.79 -2.81 -20.94
C ASP A 203 20.58 -3.32 -19.51
N SER A 204 19.43 -3.02 -18.88
CA SER A 204 19.09 -3.50 -17.54
C SER A 204 18.42 -4.88 -17.52
N MET A 205 18.08 -5.42 -18.69
CA MET A 205 17.51 -6.76 -18.82
C MET A 205 18.55 -7.86 -18.55
N THR A 206 18.09 -8.97 -17.97
CA THR A 206 18.90 -10.20 -17.88
C THR A 206 19.18 -10.81 -19.25
N ASP A 207 20.19 -11.67 -19.39
CA ASP A 207 20.53 -12.30 -20.67
C ASP A 207 19.38 -13.10 -21.29
N ASP A 208 18.55 -13.74 -20.46
CA ASP A 208 17.37 -14.47 -20.94
C ASP A 208 16.24 -13.54 -21.36
N GLU A 209 16.05 -12.41 -20.67
CA GLU A 209 15.11 -11.36 -21.11
C GLU A 209 15.56 -10.72 -22.42
N LYS A 210 16.86 -10.48 -22.61
CA LYS A 210 17.43 -9.96 -23.86
C LYS A 210 17.17 -10.88 -25.05
N LYS A 211 17.33 -12.21 -24.88
CA LYS A 211 17.02 -13.19 -25.94
C LYS A 211 15.55 -13.13 -26.36
N LEU A 212 14.64 -13.06 -25.38
CA LEU A 212 13.20 -12.95 -25.64
C LEU A 212 12.85 -11.62 -26.32
N PHE A 213 13.44 -10.53 -25.84
CA PHE A 213 13.29 -9.20 -26.43
C PHE A 213 13.78 -9.18 -27.87
N ASP A 214 14.98 -9.67 -28.16
CA ASP A 214 15.56 -9.65 -29.50
C ASP A 214 14.75 -10.47 -30.50
N LYS A 215 14.19 -11.59 -30.06
CA LYS A 215 13.29 -12.40 -30.88
C LYS A 215 12.04 -11.60 -31.27
N TRP A 216 11.44 -10.87 -30.32
CA TRP A 216 10.27 -10.03 -30.58
C TRP A 216 10.64 -8.77 -31.39
N TYR A 217 11.68 -8.05 -31.01
CA TYR A 217 12.07 -6.79 -31.64
C TYR A 217 12.43 -6.99 -33.12
N ASN A 218 13.07 -8.10 -33.47
CA ASN A 218 13.36 -8.41 -34.87
C ASN A 218 12.11 -8.63 -35.74
N THR A 219 10.95 -8.98 -35.15
CA THR A 219 9.70 -9.11 -35.91
C THR A 219 9.04 -7.76 -36.17
N VAL A 220 9.21 -6.79 -35.25
CA VAL A 220 8.47 -5.51 -35.31
C VAL A 220 9.31 -4.29 -35.70
N LYS A 221 10.64 -4.33 -35.61
CA LYS A 221 11.52 -3.15 -35.73
C LYS A 221 11.36 -2.28 -37.00
N ASN A 222 10.88 -2.88 -38.09
CA ASN A 222 10.68 -2.20 -39.37
C ASN A 222 9.21 -1.80 -39.62
N GLU A 223 8.31 -2.18 -38.73
CA GLU A 223 6.89 -1.82 -38.80
C GLU A 223 6.67 -0.38 -38.33
N THR A 224 5.46 0.12 -38.58
CA THR A 224 5.04 1.43 -38.10
C THR A 224 4.65 1.35 -36.63
N TYR A 225 5.27 2.18 -35.82
CA TYR A 225 4.99 2.39 -34.41
C TYR A 225 4.23 3.70 -34.21
N ASP A 226 3.02 3.62 -33.67
CA ASP A 226 2.19 4.74 -33.26
C ASP A 226 2.24 4.84 -31.74
N PHE A 227 2.95 5.85 -31.22
CA PHE A 227 3.26 5.93 -29.81
C PHE A 227 1.99 6.02 -28.95
N GLN A 228 1.02 6.88 -29.30
CA GLN A 228 -0.21 7.03 -28.51
C GLN A 228 -1.02 5.74 -28.43
N LYS A 229 -1.14 5.03 -29.57
CA LYS A 229 -1.90 3.78 -29.62
C LYS A 229 -1.25 2.72 -28.74
N GLU A 230 0.06 2.52 -28.85
CA GLU A 230 0.76 1.51 -28.06
C GLU A 230 0.87 1.91 -26.59
N PHE A 231 0.99 3.21 -26.29
CA PHE A 231 1.01 3.75 -24.93
C PHE A 231 -0.27 3.44 -24.16
N ILE A 232 -1.43 3.80 -24.72
CA ILE A 232 -2.73 3.51 -24.10
C ILE A 232 -2.98 2.01 -24.03
N LYS A 233 -2.66 1.27 -25.11
CA LYS A 233 -2.86 -0.19 -25.19
C LYS A 233 -2.02 -0.94 -24.16
N TYR A 234 -0.79 -0.50 -23.89
CA TYR A 234 0.09 -1.12 -22.89
C TYR A 234 -0.49 -0.95 -21.48
N CYS A 235 -0.72 0.30 -21.04
CA CYS A 235 -1.25 0.57 -19.71
C CYS A 235 -2.63 -0.09 -19.51
N ARG A 236 -3.51 -0.06 -20.53
CA ARG A 236 -4.81 -0.77 -20.50
C ARG A 236 -4.65 -2.26 -20.29
N SER A 237 -3.66 -2.88 -20.94
CA SER A 237 -3.38 -4.30 -20.77
C SER A 237 -2.92 -4.62 -19.35
N ASP A 238 -2.02 -3.81 -18.78
CA ASP A 238 -1.53 -3.99 -17.42
C ASP A 238 -2.66 -3.87 -16.39
N VAL A 239 -3.51 -2.84 -16.49
CA VAL A 239 -4.69 -2.67 -15.63
C VAL A 239 -5.67 -3.84 -15.79
N ASN A 240 -5.87 -4.34 -17.02
CA ASN A 240 -6.75 -5.48 -17.27
C ASN A 240 -6.21 -6.78 -16.64
N ILE A 241 -4.90 -7.05 -16.78
CA ILE A 241 -4.24 -8.19 -16.16
C ILE A 241 -4.32 -8.08 -14.63
N LEU A 242 -4.07 -6.89 -14.07
CA LEU A 242 -4.18 -6.61 -12.65
C LEU A 242 -5.58 -6.90 -12.14
N ARG A 243 -6.61 -6.31 -12.75
CA ARG A 243 -8.02 -6.52 -12.41
C ARG A 243 -8.36 -8.00 -12.43
N ARG A 244 -8.16 -8.67 -13.57
CA ARG A 244 -8.57 -10.08 -13.75
C ARG A 244 -7.84 -11.01 -12.78
N GLY A 245 -6.53 -10.80 -12.57
CA GLY A 245 -5.76 -11.61 -11.62
C GLY A 245 -6.19 -11.39 -10.18
N CYS A 246 -6.43 -10.15 -9.77
CA CYS A 246 -6.96 -9.83 -8.44
C CYS A 246 -8.36 -10.42 -8.22
N LEU A 247 -9.24 -10.35 -9.21
CA LEU A 247 -10.59 -10.91 -9.11
C LEU A 247 -10.57 -12.44 -9.02
N GLU A 248 -9.69 -13.11 -9.76
CA GLU A 248 -9.52 -14.57 -9.66
C GLU A 248 -8.93 -14.97 -8.29
N PHE A 249 -7.93 -14.23 -7.82
CA PHE A 249 -7.38 -14.41 -6.48
C PHE A 249 -8.47 -14.26 -5.40
N ARG A 250 -9.28 -13.20 -5.48
CA ARG A 250 -10.41 -12.95 -4.59
C ARG A 250 -11.44 -14.08 -4.64
N ARG A 251 -11.78 -14.56 -5.83
CA ARG A 251 -12.73 -15.67 -6.05
C ARG A 251 -12.30 -16.91 -5.26
N LEU A 252 -11.02 -17.29 -5.35
CA LEU A 252 -10.47 -18.44 -4.62
C LEU A 252 -10.58 -18.29 -3.09
N PHE A 253 -10.29 -17.10 -2.55
CA PHE A 253 -10.41 -16.86 -1.11
C PHE A 253 -11.87 -16.87 -0.62
N LEU A 254 -12.79 -16.34 -1.42
CA LEU A 254 -14.22 -16.40 -1.12
C LEU A 254 -14.72 -17.86 -1.14
N GLU A 255 -14.28 -18.65 -2.11
CA GLU A 255 -14.66 -20.06 -2.24
C GLU A 255 -14.12 -20.92 -1.07
N ILE A 256 -12.82 -20.84 -0.81
CA ILE A 256 -12.15 -21.70 0.19
C ILE A 256 -12.46 -21.23 1.61
N ALA A 257 -12.38 -19.92 1.84
CA ALA A 257 -12.37 -19.37 3.19
C ALA A 257 -13.59 -18.51 3.52
N ASN A 258 -14.44 -18.14 2.55
CA ASN A 258 -15.51 -17.14 2.70
C ASN A 258 -14.98 -15.82 3.27
N ILE A 259 -13.86 -15.34 2.72
CA ILE A 259 -13.18 -14.11 3.11
C ILE A 259 -12.85 -13.31 1.86
N ASP A 260 -12.96 -12.00 1.95
CA ASP A 260 -12.44 -11.12 0.90
C ASP A 260 -11.02 -10.67 1.29
N PRO A 261 -9.97 -11.10 0.57
CA PRO A 261 -8.59 -10.80 0.95
C PRO A 261 -8.32 -9.29 0.92
N PHE A 262 -9.02 -8.53 0.06
CA PHE A 262 -8.80 -7.10 -0.11
C PHE A 262 -9.47 -6.24 0.98
N LYS A 263 -10.17 -6.86 1.94
CA LYS A 263 -10.53 -6.20 3.21
C LYS A 263 -9.35 -6.06 4.17
N TYR A 264 -8.22 -6.68 3.86
CA TYR A 264 -6.96 -6.60 4.60
C TYR A 264 -5.91 -5.81 3.80
N VAL A 265 -4.70 -5.68 4.36
CA VAL A 265 -3.59 -4.93 3.73
C VAL A 265 -2.52 -5.86 3.14
N THR A 266 -2.37 -7.05 3.71
CA THR A 266 -1.33 -8.02 3.33
C THR A 266 -1.85 -9.45 3.41
N LEU A 267 -1.21 -10.37 2.67
CA LEU A 267 -1.51 -11.80 2.75
C LEU A 267 -1.41 -12.35 4.17
N ALA A 268 -0.39 -11.94 4.94
CA ALA A 268 -0.24 -12.35 6.34
C ALA A 268 -1.44 -11.94 7.19
N GLY A 269 -2.00 -10.75 6.96
CA GLY A 269 -3.23 -10.29 7.60
C GLY A 269 -4.44 -11.16 7.25
N VAL A 270 -4.56 -11.56 5.98
CA VAL A 270 -5.61 -12.49 5.52
C VAL A 270 -5.46 -13.85 6.21
N CYS A 271 -4.27 -14.44 6.21
CA CYS A 271 -4.01 -15.73 6.85
C CYS A 271 -4.28 -15.69 8.36
N MET A 272 -3.90 -14.61 9.03
CA MET A 272 -4.18 -14.42 10.46
C MET A 272 -5.68 -14.31 10.73
N ALA A 273 -6.44 -13.64 9.86
CA ALA A 273 -7.90 -13.57 9.97
C ALA A 273 -8.56 -14.94 9.80
N ILE A 274 -8.11 -15.73 8.82
CA ILE A 274 -8.59 -17.10 8.61
C ILE A 274 -8.27 -17.96 9.84
N PHE A 275 -7.04 -17.88 10.35
CA PHE A 275 -6.63 -18.61 11.55
C PHE A 275 -7.52 -18.29 12.74
N ARG A 276 -7.74 -17.00 13.03
CA ARG A 276 -8.55 -16.55 14.17
C ARG A 276 -10.04 -16.90 14.03
N ASP A 277 -10.57 -16.95 12.82
CA ASP A 277 -11.98 -17.30 12.59
C ASP A 277 -12.22 -18.81 12.66
N LYS A 278 -11.30 -19.61 12.10
CA LYS A 278 -11.56 -21.04 11.84
C LYS A 278 -10.75 -22.03 12.66
N PHE A 279 -9.58 -21.63 13.15
CA PHE A 279 -8.58 -22.58 13.68
C PHE A 279 -8.12 -22.25 15.10
N LEU A 280 -8.27 -21.00 15.56
CA LEU A 280 -7.85 -20.59 16.88
C LEU A 280 -8.68 -21.26 17.97
N GLN A 281 -8.01 -22.08 18.78
CA GLN A 281 -8.58 -22.66 19.99
C GLN A 281 -8.54 -21.65 21.14
N THR A 282 -9.62 -21.59 21.92
CA THR A 282 -9.75 -20.67 23.05
C THR A 282 -8.61 -20.86 24.07
N ASN A 283 -8.06 -19.74 24.56
CA ASN A 283 -7.02 -19.70 25.61
C ASN A 283 -5.69 -20.43 25.27
N THR A 284 -5.36 -20.60 23.99
CA THR A 284 -4.13 -21.31 23.58
C THR A 284 -2.95 -20.39 23.29
N ILE A 285 -3.20 -19.13 22.91
CA ILE A 285 -2.16 -18.14 22.61
C ILE A 285 -2.29 -17.01 23.62
N ALA A 286 -1.40 -16.97 24.60
CA ALA A 286 -1.35 -15.89 25.58
C ALA A 286 -0.90 -14.58 24.92
N ILE A 287 -1.52 -13.47 25.34
CA ILE A 287 -1.08 -12.12 25.01
C ILE A 287 -0.37 -11.57 26.24
N ASP A 288 0.94 -11.39 26.10
CA ASP A 288 1.76 -10.78 27.13
C ASP A 288 1.86 -9.27 26.88
N GLU A 289 1.07 -8.49 27.61
CA GLU A 289 1.07 -7.02 27.52
C GLU A 289 2.41 -6.41 27.98
N GLU A 290 3.19 -7.09 28.84
CA GLU A 290 4.50 -6.60 29.29
C GLU A 290 5.58 -6.69 28.20
N ILE A 291 5.46 -7.65 27.27
CA ILE A 291 6.33 -7.76 26.10
C ILE A 291 5.93 -6.73 25.02
N ILE A 292 4.64 -6.50 24.84
CA ILE A 292 4.10 -5.60 23.79
C ILE A 292 4.46 -4.12 24.07
N GLN A 293 4.61 -3.73 25.35
CA GLN A 293 4.91 -2.35 25.75
C GLN A 293 6.41 -2.02 25.93
N LYS A 294 7.34 -2.81 25.39
CA LYS A 294 8.73 -2.34 25.33
C LYS A 294 8.89 -1.37 24.19
N ASP A 295 8.88 -0.08 24.52
CA ASP A 295 9.33 0.98 23.63
C ASP A 295 10.65 0.55 22.97
N GLN A 296 10.68 0.53 21.64
CA GLN A 296 11.89 0.18 20.91
C GLN A 296 12.85 1.35 20.95
N TYR A 297 14.08 1.10 21.41
CA TYR A 297 15.17 2.07 21.42
C TYR A 297 16.37 1.52 20.65
N SER A 298 17.12 2.40 20.00
CA SER A 298 18.35 2.02 19.30
C SER A 298 19.48 1.78 20.30
N LYS A 299 20.14 0.62 20.22
CA LYS A 299 21.35 0.32 21.02
C LYS A 299 22.44 1.38 20.83
N LYS A 300 22.58 1.92 19.61
CA LYS A 300 23.54 3.00 19.31
C LYS A 300 23.14 4.32 19.98
N SER A 301 21.83 4.63 19.99
CA SER A 301 21.31 5.82 20.68
C SER A 301 21.61 5.75 22.16
N ILE A 302 21.25 4.64 22.82
CA ILE A 302 21.52 4.43 24.25
C ILE A 302 23.01 4.53 24.55
N ALA A 303 23.87 3.83 23.81
CA ALA A 303 25.31 3.88 24.04
C ALA A 303 25.89 5.30 23.91
N SER A 304 25.37 6.09 22.94
CA SER A 304 25.76 7.49 22.77
C SER A 304 25.31 8.37 23.93
N LEU A 305 24.10 8.16 24.44
CA LEU A 305 23.54 8.91 25.56
C LEU A 305 24.23 8.57 26.88
N ASP A 306 24.53 7.28 27.11
CA ASP A 306 25.34 6.82 28.24
C ASP A 306 26.75 7.42 28.20
N TYR A 307 27.37 7.47 27.02
CA TYR A 307 28.67 8.12 26.84
C TYR A 307 28.61 9.61 27.19
N LEU A 308 27.59 10.34 26.71
CA LEU A 308 27.41 11.76 27.04
C LEU A 308 27.14 11.97 28.54
N SER A 309 26.30 11.12 29.14
CA SER A 309 26.01 11.14 30.56
C SER A 309 27.28 10.98 31.41
N LYS A 310 28.14 10.03 31.04
CA LYS A 310 29.44 9.81 31.70
C LYS A 310 30.43 10.94 31.44
N LYS A 311 30.55 11.39 30.19
CA LYS A 311 31.50 12.45 29.78
C LYS A 311 31.22 13.77 30.51
N HIS A 312 29.96 14.10 30.70
CA HIS A 312 29.53 15.35 31.32
C HIS A 312 29.19 15.19 32.81
N THR A 313 29.32 13.98 33.37
CA THR A 313 28.98 13.66 34.77
C THR A 313 27.57 14.12 35.14
N VAL A 314 26.61 13.89 34.25
CA VAL A 314 25.20 14.26 34.40
C VAL A 314 24.31 13.06 34.14
N ASN A 315 23.22 12.92 34.90
CA ASN A 315 22.28 11.82 34.70
C ASN A 315 21.26 12.18 33.60
N ILE A 316 21.58 11.83 32.35
CA ILE A 316 20.70 12.09 31.22
C ILE A 316 19.62 11.01 31.20
N GLN A 317 18.37 11.39 31.42
CA GLN A 317 17.22 10.46 31.41
C GLN A 317 16.91 10.02 29.97
N HIS A 318 16.91 8.72 29.71
CA HIS A 318 16.56 8.04 28.45
C HIS A 318 15.81 6.72 28.71
N ALA A 319 15.52 5.94 27.65
CA ALA A 319 14.68 4.75 27.71
C ALA A 319 15.08 3.70 28.76
N LEU A 320 16.37 3.60 29.11
CA LEU A 320 16.91 2.59 30.04
C LEU A 320 17.21 3.10 31.46
N ASN A 321 17.13 4.41 31.71
CA ASN A 321 17.45 4.99 33.02
C ASN A 321 16.39 6.06 33.44
N GLY A 322 15.13 5.63 33.52
CA GLY A 322 14.02 6.49 33.93
C GLY A 322 12.96 6.72 32.84
N ARG A 323 13.05 5.98 31.72
CA ARG A 323 12.19 6.08 30.53
C ARG A 323 12.35 7.42 29.80
N GLU A 324 11.99 7.43 28.53
CA GLU A 324 11.99 8.66 27.71
C GLU A 324 11.00 9.70 28.23
N LYS A 325 11.44 10.96 28.29
CA LYS A 325 10.62 12.07 28.75
C LYS A 325 9.56 12.43 27.70
N LYS A 326 8.34 12.68 28.15
CA LYS A 326 7.27 13.28 27.33
C LYS A 326 7.15 14.77 27.68
N LEU A 327 7.33 15.63 26.68
CA LEU A 327 7.22 17.08 26.79
C LEU A 327 5.92 17.55 26.14
N LYS A 328 5.19 18.44 26.82
CA LYS A 328 3.97 19.05 26.29
C LYS A 328 4.32 20.39 25.66
N LEU A 329 4.13 20.51 24.35
CA LEU A 329 4.36 21.72 23.56
C LEU A 329 3.03 22.10 22.91
N GLY A 330 2.35 23.10 23.50
CA GLY A 330 0.98 23.46 23.16
C GLY A 330 0.00 22.30 23.38
N ASN A 331 -0.78 21.96 22.34
CA ASN A 331 -1.76 20.87 22.37
C ASN A 331 -1.17 19.50 22.02
N LYS A 332 0.14 19.41 21.78
CA LYS A 332 0.82 18.16 21.39
C LYS A 332 1.80 17.69 22.47
N THR A 333 1.94 16.37 22.58
CA THR A 333 2.91 15.72 23.45
C THR A 333 3.98 15.05 22.59
N TYR A 334 5.23 15.42 22.82
CA TYR A 334 6.40 14.89 22.12
C TYR A 334 7.19 14.00 23.06
N LYS A 335 7.60 12.84 22.57
CA LYS A 335 8.54 11.94 23.25
C LYS A 335 9.94 12.24 22.73
N VAL A 336 10.93 12.35 23.62
CA VAL A 336 12.32 12.67 23.25
C VAL A 336 13.26 11.54 23.64
N ASP A 337 14.32 11.31 22.86
CA ASP A 337 15.29 10.23 23.12
C ASP A 337 15.94 10.36 24.50
N ALA A 338 16.30 11.60 24.89
CA ALA A 338 16.77 11.90 26.23
C ALA A 338 16.53 13.32 26.70
N PHE A 339 16.54 13.51 28.03
CA PHE A 339 16.29 14.80 28.66
C PHE A 339 17.15 15.00 29.90
N TYR A 340 17.76 16.18 30.02
CA TYR A 340 18.47 16.62 31.22
C TYR A 340 18.41 18.13 31.36
N ASN A 341 18.04 18.64 32.53
CA ASN A 341 18.07 20.08 32.86
C ASN A 341 17.51 21.00 31.76
N ASN A 342 16.25 20.78 31.36
CA ASN A 342 15.56 21.50 30.26
C ASN A 342 16.22 21.40 28.87
N THR A 343 17.18 20.51 28.70
CA THR A 343 17.83 20.22 27.42
C THR A 343 17.35 18.87 26.89
N VAL A 344 16.95 18.87 25.62
CA VAL A 344 16.59 17.67 24.87
C VAL A 344 17.80 17.17 24.10
N TYR A 345 18.09 15.88 24.19
CA TYR A 345 19.09 15.20 23.36
C TYR A 345 18.34 14.27 22.39
N GLN A 346 18.59 14.44 21.09
CA GLN A 346 18.03 13.58 20.02
C GLN A 346 19.19 12.92 19.27
N PHE A 347 19.24 11.60 19.27
CA PHE A 347 20.26 10.86 18.55
C PHE A 347 20.01 10.96 17.04
N GLN A 348 20.98 11.49 16.29
CA GLN A 348 20.82 11.85 14.87
C GLN A 348 19.67 12.82 14.58
N GLY A 349 19.26 13.64 15.57
CA GLY A 349 18.14 14.56 15.41
C GLY A 349 18.27 15.50 14.19
N CYS A 350 19.48 15.90 13.81
CA CYS A 350 19.69 16.70 12.60
C CYS A 350 19.19 15.99 11.34
N HIS A 351 19.49 14.70 11.18
CA HIS A 351 19.10 13.90 10.03
C HIS A 351 17.58 13.67 9.99
N TRP A 352 16.99 13.36 11.16
CA TRP A 352 15.57 13.02 11.26
C TRP A 352 14.62 14.22 11.34
N HIS A 353 15.11 15.37 11.79
CA HIS A 353 14.30 16.58 12.01
C HIS A 353 14.75 17.77 11.16
N GLY A 354 15.73 17.57 10.27
CA GLY A 354 16.17 18.59 9.31
C GLY A 354 16.69 19.85 9.98
N TYR A 355 17.68 19.71 10.88
CA TYR A 355 18.21 20.87 11.60
C TYR A 355 18.78 21.91 10.60
N PRO A 356 18.24 23.14 10.51
CA PRO A 356 18.57 24.08 9.43
C PRO A 356 20.04 24.49 9.34
N ARG A 357 20.83 24.31 10.42
CA ARG A 357 22.28 24.57 10.36
C ARG A 357 23.08 23.43 9.72
N CYS A 358 22.57 22.20 9.79
CA CYS A 358 23.23 21.02 9.24
C CYS A 358 22.81 20.75 7.80
N TYR A 359 21.59 21.13 7.42
CA TYR A 359 21.04 21.02 6.08
C TYR A 359 20.53 22.40 5.69
N ARG A 360 21.38 23.20 5.03
CA ARG A 360 20.94 24.44 4.38
C ARG A 360 20.21 24.04 3.10
N GLU A 361 19.07 24.67 2.84
CA GLU A 361 18.28 24.50 1.61
C GLU A 361 19.12 24.70 0.34
#